data_AF-A0A1C1A3J6-F1
#
_entry.id   AF-A0A1C1A3J6-F1
#
_cell.length_a   1.000
_cell.length_b   1.000
_cell.length_c   1.000
_cell.angle_alpha   90.00
_cell.angle_beta   90.00
_cell.angle_gamma   90.00
#
_symmetry.space_group_name_H-M   'P 1'
#
loop_
_entity.id
_entity.type
_entity.pdbx_description
1 polymer ?
#
loop_
_entity_poly.entity_id
_entity_poly.type
_entity_poly.pdbx_seq_one_letter_code
_entity_poly.pdbx_strand_id
1 'polypeptide(L)'
;MLNIWILEDHQLEIKFNAQEKRITVTDKRVNKSWEQLPFDRDWYITEISQSGNTLQVDLQGIITMTVTIALTEQSEVTFKLSADSHAALEKISFPPAFMAPNPDHYVLQTDSQGLLLPVTDNVYPLEEQPLYFCGGGAAMAWLGVTDSAFETGYMAIVESPFDAGFDLKREQGLITFTPTWFNTMGTFGYERKVRYIFFHQGGYVAQCKRYRAYAWPQNKVISLKENEKRFPAIAKILGAVHIYTWDKAREVDFARKLKRAGIEKAMLLWDANHLPYPEEDYDTRLKELGYATGAYELFTDIHPEGYTGNAEIEWIPLKRNVYPGLFEKITSRKSDGSTYSNQYGTYVCPEAVLPEMVKRVEKELQIYPHETYFVDVYQANGLYECHHEDHPLTRQQYAEAIVRNYKYLEDHYNTFLGAEFGADFAGSHAVYAHGMMTLQRTWFNSDIQKEGSIYHLGDWKNNERPSVMLGTRTATDTYLTYSINEYTRVPLYELVYHDAIVTSWRWEDANHHSPEIWWKKDLFNILYGSAPLWSIDQDRWESFESTFVESYQRVCPWLQQICYDELLSHRFVSEDRHVQETLFSSGKRAIVNFGDKHYRYEEEIIEPRGFVIHE
;
A
#
# COMPACT_ATOMS: atom_id res chain seq x y z
N MET A 1 28.75 25.81 -27.99
CA MET A 1 28.52 24.57 -27.21
C MET A 1 27.74 23.61 -28.09
N LEU A 2 27.95 22.30 -27.94
CA LEU A 2 27.03 21.30 -28.52
C LEU A 2 25.65 21.55 -27.92
N ASN A 3 24.64 21.74 -28.77
CA ASN A 3 23.27 21.93 -28.29
C ASN A 3 22.59 20.59 -28.00
N ILE A 4 23.11 19.48 -28.54
CA ILE A 4 22.56 18.14 -28.39
C ILE A 4 23.68 17.21 -27.90
N TRP A 5 23.40 16.50 -26.82
CA TRP A 5 24.27 15.48 -26.20
C TRP A 5 23.57 14.12 -26.31
N ILE A 6 24.33 13.07 -26.62
CA ILE A 6 23.77 11.75 -26.91
C ILE A 6 24.44 10.70 -26.03
N LEU A 7 23.62 9.93 -25.32
CA LEU A 7 24.01 8.67 -24.67
C LEU A 7 23.28 7.55 -25.40
N GLU A 8 23.97 6.49 -25.79
CA GLU A 8 23.32 5.41 -26.52
C GLU A 8 23.95 4.04 -26.31
N ASP A 9 23.12 3.02 -26.50
CA ASP A 9 23.53 1.64 -26.63
C ASP A 9 22.69 0.96 -27.73
N HIS A 10 22.64 -0.37 -27.71
CA HIS A 10 21.91 -1.18 -28.67
C HIS A 10 20.37 -1.12 -28.51
N GLN A 11 19.84 -0.69 -27.37
CA GLN A 11 18.40 -0.64 -27.08
C GLN A 11 17.86 0.79 -26.99
N LEU A 12 18.62 1.71 -26.38
CA LEU A 12 18.16 3.08 -26.12
C LEU A 12 19.06 4.12 -26.78
N GLU A 13 18.44 5.23 -27.17
CA GLU A 13 19.09 6.50 -27.49
C GLU A 13 18.51 7.58 -26.57
N ILE A 14 19.37 8.31 -25.88
CA ILE A 14 18.99 9.43 -25.01
C ILE A 14 19.58 10.69 -25.62
N LYS A 15 18.72 11.64 -25.97
CA LYS A 15 19.10 12.95 -26.50
C LYS A 15 18.79 14.02 -25.47
N PHE A 16 19.82 14.69 -24.95
CA PHE A 16 19.65 15.90 -24.16
C PHE A 16 19.87 17.14 -25.03
N ASN A 17 18.80 17.91 -25.24
CA ASN A 17 18.87 19.20 -25.91
C ASN A 17 19.10 20.29 -24.86
N ALA A 18 20.32 20.82 -24.79
CA ALA A 18 20.70 21.86 -23.82
C ALA A 18 19.99 23.20 -24.04
N GLN A 19 19.61 23.51 -25.29
CA GLN A 19 18.91 24.75 -25.62
C GLN A 19 17.44 24.69 -25.19
N GLU A 20 16.80 23.54 -25.41
CA GLU A 20 15.41 23.30 -25.02
C GLU A 20 15.27 22.77 -23.59
N LYS A 21 16.40 22.48 -22.93
CA LYS A 21 16.53 21.86 -21.61
C LYS A 21 15.66 20.62 -21.44
N ARG A 22 15.61 19.74 -22.45
CA ARG A 22 14.74 18.56 -22.43
C ARG A 22 15.47 17.30 -22.85
N ILE A 23 14.95 16.18 -22.39
CA ILE A 23 15.44 14.85 -22.74
C ILE A 23 14.40 14.14 -23.58
N THR A 24 14.86 13.51 -24.66
CA THR A 24 14.09 12.53 -25.42
C THR A 24 14.76 11.18 -25.27
N VAL A 25 13.99 10.16 -24.92
CA VAL A 25 14.47 8.76 -24.90
C VAL A 25 13.77 8.00 -26.01
N THR A 26 14.54 7.45 -26.95
CA THR A 26 14.04 6.58 -28.01
C THR A 26 14.37 5.13 -27.68
N ASP A 27 13.34 4.31 -27.56
CA ASP A 27 13.47 2.86 -27.48
C ASP A 27 13.61 2.29 -28.90
N LYS A 28 14.83 1.90 -29.26
CA LYS A 28 15.20 1.38 -30.59
C LYS A 28 14.52 0.03 -30.90
N ARG A 29 14.06 -0.70 -29.88
CA ARG A 29 13.43 -2.03 -30.05
C ARG A 29 12.05 -1.91 -30.69
N VAL A 30 11.34 -0.81 -30.44
CA VAL A 30 9.98 -0.52 -30.95
C VAL A 30 9.87 0.80 -31.69
N ASN A 31 10.98 1.54 -31.83
CA ASN A 31 11.04 2.87 -32.43
C ASN A 31 10.02 3.85 -31.80
N LYS A 32 9.89 3.79 -30.47
CA LYS A 32 9.01 4.67 -29.69
C LYS A 32 9.85 5.69 -28.93
N SER A 33 9.46 6.97 -29.02
CA SER A 33 10.14 8.06 -28.32
C SER A 33 9.28 8.60 -27.18
N TRP A 34 9.91 8.87 -26.05
CA TRP A 34 9.33 9.49 -24.87
C TRP A 34 9.99 10.84 -24.66
N GLU A 35 9.17 11.89 -24.69
CA GLU A 35 9.65 13.26 -24.54
C GLU A 35 9.40 13.76 -23.13
N GLN A 36 10.45 14.30 -22.53
CA GLN A 36 10.36 14.99 -21.26
C GLN A 36 9.87 16.42 -21.45
N LEU A 37 9.11 16.93 -20.48
CA LEU A 37 8.94 18.37 -20.31
C LEU A 37 10.31 19.05 -20.15
N PRO A 38 10.48 20.30 -20.60
CA PRO A 38 11.71 21.02 -20.39
C PRO A 38 11.96 21.24 -18.89
N PHE A 39 13.23 21.35 -18.50
CA PHE A 39 13.62 21.76 -17.16
C PHE A 39 13.00 23.13 -16.88
N ASP A 40 12.67 23.37 -15.60
CA ASP A 40 12.12 24.65 -15.18
C ASP A 40 13.00 25.81 -15.66
N ARG A 41 12.35 26.93 -16.02
CA ARG A 41 13.03 28.15 -16.47
C ARG A 41 13.98 28.68 -15.42
N ASP A 42 13.70 28.41 -14.15
CA ASP A 42 14.50 28.83 -13.00
C ASP A 42 15.84 28.08 -12.85
N TRP A 43 16.05 27.00 -13.60
CA TRP A 43 17.32 26.27 -13.64
C TRP A 43 18.21 26.73 -14.80
N TYR A 44 19.40 27.25 -14.49
CA TYR A 44 20.40 27.67 -15.48
C TYR A 44 21.48 26.61 -15.61
N ILE A 45 21.74 26.14 -16.83
CA ILE A 45 22.84 25.22 -17.10
C ILE A 45 24.13 26.04 -17.11
N THR A 46 25.04 25.74 -16.19
CA THR A 46 26.35 26.40 -16.10
C THR A 46 27.41 25.63 -16.86
N GLU A 47 27.37 24.30 -16.79
CA GLU A 47 28.33 23.43 -17.44
C GLU A 47 27.66 22.10 -17.84
N ILE A 48 28.14 21.52 -18.94
CA ILE A 48 27.79 20.17 -19.35
C ILE A 48 29.10 19.46 -19.71
N SER A 49 29.32 18.29 -19.13
CA SER A 49 30.40 17.40 -19.51
C SER A 49 29.88 15.99 -19.74
N GLN A 50 30.49 15.27 -20.68
CA GLN A 50 30.12 13.90 -21.00
C GLN A 50 31.34 13.00 -20.88
N SER A 51 31.17 11.85 -20.22
CA SER A 51 32.15 10.78 -20.13
C SER A 51 31.47 9.46 -20.47
N GLY A 52 31.72 8.94 -21.67
CA GLY A 52 31.04 7.75 -22.18
C GLY A 52 29.52 7.92 -22.18
N ASN A 53 28.83 6.95 -21.56
CA ASN A 53 27.37 6.92 -21.40
C ASN A 53 26.88 7.64 -20.13
N THR A 54 27.64 8.64 -19.66
CA THR A 54 27.27 9.51 -18.54
C THR A 54 27.41 10.97 -18.94
N LEU A 55 26.36 11.74 -18.68
CA LEU A 55 26.29 13.19 -18.83
C LEU A 55 26.20 13.82 -17.44
N GLN A 56 27.07 14.77 -17.16
CA GLN A 56 26.99 15.63 -15.99
C GLN A 56 26.51 17.01 -16.43
N VAL A 57 25.44 17.49 -15.81
CA VAL A 57 24.82 18.79 -16.07
C VAL A 57 24.82 19.57 -14.78
N ASP A 58 25.63 20.62 -14.71
CA ASP A 58 25.67 21.51 -13.55
C ASP A 58 24.60 22.59 -13.73
N LEU A 59 23.76 22.73 -12.70
CA LEU A 59 22.59 23.59 -12.67
C LEU A 59 22.69 24.58 -11.52
N GLN A 60 22.38 25.84 -11.81
CA GLN A 60 22.22 26.90 -10.83
C GLN A 60 20.75 27.31 -10.79
N GLY A 61 20.15 27.32 -9.61
CA GLY A 61 18.75 27.71 -9.39
C GLY A 61 18.50 28.03 -7.92
N ILE A 62 17.43 27.47 -7.34
CA ILE A 62 17.14 27.61 -5.90
C ILE A 62 18.27 27.07 -5.01
N ILE A 63 19.00 26.08 -5.51
CA ILE A 63 20.29 25.61 -5.00
C ILE A 63 21.25 25.43 -6.18
N THR A 64 22.54 25.27 -5.93
CA THR A 64 23.48 24.78 -6.94
C THR A 64 23.51 23.26 -6.85
N MET A 65 23.25 22.57 -7.96
CA MET A 65 23.27 21.11 -8.02
C MET A 65 23.90 20.59 -9.30
N THR A 66 24.49 19.40 -9.19
CA THR A 66 24.97 18.61 -10.31
C THR A 66 23.99 17.48 -10.56
N VAL A 67 23.50 17.38 -11.79
CA VAL A 67 22.67 16.26 -12.25
C VAL A 67 23.52 15.33 -13.09
N THR A 68 23.68 14.09 -12.63
CA THR A 68 24.27 13.02 -13.44
C THR A 68 23.17 12.22 -14.12
N ILE A 69 23.16 12.21 -15.44
CA ILE A 69 22.28 11.42 -16.29
C ILE A 69 23.13 10.30 -16.88
N ALA A 70 22.80 9.05 -16.60
CA ALA A 70 23.57 7.92 -17.10
C ALA A 70 22.69 6.87 -17.78
N LEU A 71 23.18 6.31 -18.88
CA LEU A 71 22.66 5.09 -19.49
C LEU A 71 23.43 3.90 -18.92
N THR A 72 22.76 3.06 -18.16
CA THR A 72 23.38 1.90 -17.51
C THR A 72 23.57 0.74 -18.48
N GLU A 73 24.39 -0.24 -18.08
CA GLU A 73 24.63 -1.46 -18.89
C GLU A 73 23.37 -2.30 -19.14
N GLN A 74 22.34 -2.13 -18.31
CA GLN A 74 21.02 -2.76 -18.46
C GLN A 74 20.09 -1.99 -19.40
N SER A 75 20.58 -0.96 -20.10
CA SER A 75 19.78 -0.08 -20.94
C SER A 75 18.69 0.65 -20.16
N GLU A 76 19.08 1.28 -19.04
CA GLU A 76 18.19 2.06 -18.17
C GLU A 76 18.75 3.46 -17.94
N VAL A 77 17.88 4.43 -17.66
CA VAL A 77 18.29 5.83 -17.49
C VAL A 77 18.24 6.20 -16.01
N THR A 78 19.37 6.59 -15.43
CA THR A 78 19.39 7.09 -14.04
C THR A 78 19.61 8.59 -14.00
N PHE A 79 18.87 9.27 -13.14
CA PHE A 79 19.14 10.64 -12.72
C PHE A 79 19.62 10.62 -11.28
N LYS A 80 20.73 11.29 -11.03
CA LYS A 80 21.34 11.42 -9.72
C LYS A 80 21.61 12.91 -9.46
N LEU A 81 21.00 13.45 -8.43
CA LEU A 81 21.08 14.86 -8.06
C LEU A 81 22.01 14.98 -6.87
N SER A 82 23.09 15.71 -7.02
CA SER A 82 24.07 15.98 -5.97
C SER A 82 24.14 17.48 -5.73
N ALA A 83 24.09 17.91 -4.47
CA ALA A 83 24.26 19.30 -4.06
C ALA A 83 25.01 19.34 -2.71
N ASP A 84 25.33 20.53 -2.21
CA ASP A 84 25.78 20.68 -0.83
C ASP A 84 24.70 20.15 0.12
N SER A 85 25.04 19.17 0.97
CA SER A 85 24.10 18.56 1.91
C SER A 85 23.48 19.56 2.89
N HIS A 86 24.17 20.68 3.16
CA HIS A 86 23.69 21.74 4.06
C HIS A 86 22.93 22.85 3.32
N ALA A 87 22.82 22.79 1.99
CA ALA A 87 22.05 23.77 1.24
C ALA A 87 20.60 23.74 1.73
N ALA A 88 20.09 24.91 2.14
CA ALA A 88 18.71 25.05 2.54
C ALA A 88 17.79 24.68 1.38
N LEU A 89 16.84 23.81 1.66
CA LEU A 89 15.88 23.32 0.68
C LEU A 89 14.52 23.19 1.35
N GLU A 90 13.46 23.46 0.61
CA GLU A 90 12.11 23.04 0.98
C GLU A 90 11.71 21.81 0.15
N LYS A 91 11.74 21.96 -1.18
CA LYS A 91 11.36 20.93 -2.15
C LYS A 91 11.92 21.21 -3.55
N ILE A 92 12.22 20.16 -4.33
CA ILE A 92 12.50 20.23 -5.79
C ILE A 92 11.68 19.16 -6.53
N SER A 93 11.06 19.54 -7.65
CA SER A 93 10.48 18.58 -8.60
C SER A 93 11.44 18.32 -9.76
N PHE A 94 12.06 17.14 -9.83
CA PHE A 94 13.07 16.82 -10.84
C PHE A 94 13.31 15.30 -10.94
N PRO A 95 13.69 14.75 -12.10
CA PRO A 95 13.70 15.39 -13.41
C PRO A 95 12.25 15.62 -13.88
N PRO A 96 11.98 16.55 -14.80
CA PRO A 96 10.61 16.82 -15.24
C PRO A 96 9.93 15.56 -15.81
N ALA A 97 8.60 15.60 -15.86
CA ALA A 97 7.81 14.46 -16.33
C ALA A 97 8.13 14.05 -17.77
N PHE A 98 8.11 12.75 -18.06
CA PHE A 98 7.92 12.24 -19.41
C PHE A 98 6.44 12.31 -19.79
N MET A 99 6.13 12.77 -20.99
CA MET A 99 4.77 12.89 -21.47
C MET A 99 4.25 11.56 -21.99
N ALA A 100 2.98 11.27 -21.71
CA ALA A 100 2.26 10.26 -22.47
C ALA A 100 2.20 10.70 -23.95
N PRO A 101 2.60 9.85 -24.91
CA PRO A 101 2.65 10.22 -26.32
C PRO A 101 1.29 10.56 -26.92
N ASN A 102 0.21 10.00 -26.38
CA ASN A 102 -1.16 10.17 -26.87
C ASN A 102 -2.19 9.79 -25.77
N PRO A 103 -3.50 10.01 -26.01
CA PRO A 103 -4.58 9.63 -25.11
C PRO A 103 -4.71 8.15 -24.74
N ASP A 104 -4.14 7.23 -25.53
CA ASP A 104 -4.28 5.78 -25.38
C ASP A 104 -3.27 5.20 -24.36
N HIS A 105 -3.10 5.87 -23.23
CA HIS A 105 -2.18 5.49 -22.16
C HIS A 105 -2.84 5.58 -20.78
N TYR A 106 -2.21 4.90 -19.82
CA TYR A 106 -2.60 4.91 -18.41
C TYR A 106 -1.39 5.23 -17.55
N VAL A 107 -1.57 6.07 -16.53
CA VAL A 107 -0.64 6.15 -15.41
C VAL A 107 -0.95 4.99 -14.46
N LEU A 108 0.10 4.27 -14.05
CA LEU A 108 0.02 3.21 -13.06
C LEU A 108 0.14 3.83 -11.67
N GLN A 109 -0.98 3.97 -10.97
CA GLN A 109 -0.99 4.35 -9.55
C GLN A 109 -0.67 3.12 -8.72
N THR A 110 0.29 3.23 -7.81
CA THR A 110 0.81 2.16 -6.96
C THR A 110 0.47 2.36 -5.49
N ASP A 111 -0.56 3.17 -5.21
CA ASP A 111 -1.23 3.16 -3.91
C ASP A 111 -2.06 1.87 -3.79
N SER A 112 -1.96 1.22 -2.63
CA SER A 112 -2.73 -0.01 -2.35
C SER A 112 -2.52 -1.08 -3.46
N GLN A 113 -3.57 -1.76 -3.95
CA GLN A 113 -3.43 -2.78 -5.01
C GLN A 113 -2.97 -2.20 -6.36
N GLY A 114 -3.37 -0.97 -6.66
CA GLY A 114 -3.05 -0.28 -7.90
C GLY A 114 -4.23 0.00 -8.83
N LEU A 115 -4.07 1.04 -9.65
CA LEU A 115 -5.08 1.58 -10.55
C LEU A 115 -4.44 2.00 -11.89
N LEU A 116 -5.07 1.62 -12.99
CA LEU A 116 -4.84 2.18 -14.32
C LEU A 116 -5.62 3.49 -14.45
N LEU A 117 -4.98 4.62 -14.17
CA LEU A 117 -5.60 5.93 -14.34
C LEU A 117 -5.47 6.37 -15.81
N PRO A 118 -6.56 6.48 -16.60
CA PRO A 118 -6.45 6.96 -17.97
C PRO A 118 -5.81 8.34 -17.99
N VAL A 119 -4.86 8.58 -18.89
CA VAL A 119 -4.20 9.91 -18.96
C VAL A 119 -5.18 11.03 -19.34
N THR A 120 -6.35 10.68 -19.86
CA THR A 120 -7.44 11.60 -20.21
C THR A 120 -8.46 11.82 -19.11
N ASP A 121 -8.37 11.11 -17.98
CA ASP A 121 -9.33 11.28 -16.87
C ASP A 121 -9.35 12.74 -16.42
N ASN A 122 -10.52 13.31 -16.13
CA ASN A 122 -10.69 14.72 -15.73
C ASN A 122 -11.35 14.90 -14.34
N VAL A 123 -11.57 13.80 -13.63
CA VAL A 123 -12.34 13.77 -12.38
C VAL A 123 -11.45 13.36 -11.20
N TYR A 124 -10.49 12.45 -11.43
CA TYR A 124 -9.57 11.98 -10.41
C TYR A 124 -8.71 13.13 -9.85
N PRO A 125 -8.64 13.31 -8.52
CA PRO A 125 -7.82 14.35 -7.89
C PRO A 125 -6.34 14.18 -8.20
N LEU A 126 -5.73 15.19 -8.82
CA LEU A 126 -4.30 15.23 -9.09
C LEU A 126 -3.64 16.05 -7.98
N GLU A 127 -2.81 15.40 -7.17
CA GLU A 127 -2.14 16.03 -6.02
C GLU A 127 -0.74 15.46 -5.88
N GLU A 128 0.10 16.15 -5.12
CA GLU A 128 1.39 15.64 -4.70
C GLU A 128 1.21 14.54 -3.66
N GLN A 129 1.83 13.40 -3.94
CA GLN A 129 1.72 12.17 -3.18
C GLN A 129 3.08 11.84 -2.56
N PRO A 130 3.28 12.03 -1.24
CA PRO A 130 4.46 11.51 -0.56
C PRO A 130 4.51 9.98 -0.69
N LEU A 131 5.71 9.44 -0.86
CA LEU A 131 5.89 7.99 -0.83
C LEU A 131 5.52 7.44 0.56
N TYR A 132 5.01 6.21 0.58
CA TYR A 132 4.65 5.45 1.78
C TYR A 132 3.49 6.04 2.61
N PHE A 133 2.76 7.03 2.08
CA PHE A 133 1.46 7.43 2.58
C PHE A 133 0.36 6.61 1.89
N CYS A 134 0.13 5.36 2.29
CA CYS A 134 -0.75 4.42 1.57
C CYS A 134 -2.24 4.81 1.51
N GLY A 135 -2.69 5.81 2.28
CA GLY A 135 -4.02 6.44 2.13
C GLY A 135 -4.20 7.29 0.87
N GLY A 136 -3.20 7.33 -0.02
CA GLY A 136 -3.31 7.98 -1.33
C GLY A 136 -2.01 8.33 -2.04
N GLY A 137 -0.87 7.94 -1.49
CA GLY A 137 0.43 7.92 -2.13
C GLY A 137 0.94 6.51 -2.31
N ALA A 138 2.00 6.39 -3.09
CA ALA A 138 2.53 5.11 -3.54
C ALA A 138 3.05 4.26 -2.37
N ALA A 139 2.51 3.04 -2.24
CA ALA A 139 2.97 2.05 -1.26
C ALA A 139 4.30 1.41 -1.69
N MET A 140 4.55 1.41 -3.00
CA MET A 140 5.80 1.00 -3.62
C MET A 140 6.50 2.23 -4.20
N ALA A 141 7.82 2.33 -4.09
CA ALA A 141 8.60 3.50 -4.50
C ALA A 141 8.75 3.65 -6.03
N TRP A 142 7.66 3.51 -6.78
CA TRP A 142 7.62 3.70 -8.23
C TRP A 142 6.23 4.10 -8.74
N LEU A 143 6.21 4.81 -9.87
CA LEU A 143 5.03 4.97 -10.74
C LEU A 143 5.44 4.64 -12.18
N GLY A 144 4.46 4.44 -13.06
CA GLY A 144 4.72 4.17 -14.46
C GLY A 144 3.63 4.63 -15.40
N VAL A 145 3.88 4.46 -16.69
CA VAL A 145 2.92 4.67 -17.78
C VAL A 145 2.93 3.41 -18.64
N THR A 146 1.75 2.98 -19.09
CA THR A 146 1.59 1.89 -20.07
C THR A 146 0.63 2.33 -21.17
N ASP A 147 0.82 1.83 -22.39
CA ASP A 147 -0.18 1.96 -23.44
C ASP A 147 -1.42 1.09 -23.18
N SER A 148 -2.49 1.34 -23.92
CA SER A 148 -3.76 0.62 -23.80
C SER A 148 -3.72 -0.82 -24.32
N ALA A 149 -2.69 -1.17 -25.10
CA ALA A 149 -2.39 -2.54 -25.52
C ALA A 149 -1.64 -3.34 -24.44
N PHE A 150 -1.16 -2.68 -23.38
CA PHE A 150 -0.36 -3.27 -22.30
C PHE A 150 0.93 -3.91 -22.79
N GLU A 151 1.57 -3.30 -23.79
CA GLU A 151 2.85 -3.76 -24.33
C GLU A 151 3.97 -2.81 -23.94
N THR A 152 3.86 -1.54 -24.33
CA THR A 152 4.94 -0.57 -24.14
C THR A 152 4.66 0.41 -23.02
N GLY A 153 5.71 0.94 -22.42
CA GLY A 153 5.59 1.86 -21.30
C GLY A 153 6.93 2.33 -20.76
N TYR A 154 6.88 3.09 -19.67
CA TYR A 154 8.05 3.36 -18.84
C TYR A 154 7.66 3.34 -17.37
N MET A 155 8.63 3.07 -16.49
CA MET A 155 8.48 3.24 -15.05
C MET A 155 9.57 4.16 -14.50
N ALA A 156 9.30 4.80 -13.38
CA ALA A 156 10.27 5.55 -12.58
C ALA A 156 10.37 4.93 -11.19
N ILE A 157 11.51 4.30 -10.88
CA ILE A 157 11.83 3.79 -9.54
C ILE A 157 12.61 4.86 -8.78
N VAL A 158 12.08 5.27 -7.62
CA VAL A 158 12.75 6.21 -6.71
C VAL A 158 13.71 5.42 -5.84
N GLU A 159 15.02 5.47 -6.14
CA GLU A 159 16.04 4.74 -5.38
C GLU A 159 16.39 5.40 -4.05
N SER A 160 15.94 6.64 -3.84
CA SER A 160 16.14 7.43 -2.63
C SER A 160 14.80 7.91 -2.03
N PRO A 161 13.94 6.99 -1.52
CA PRO A 161 12.52 7.24 -1.38
C PRO A 161 12.09 8.02 -0.12
N PHE A 162 12.93 8.13 0.90
CA PHE A 162 12.50 8.59 2.23
C PHE A 162 12.08 10.06 2.29
N ASP A 163 12.71 10.92 1.49
CA ASP A 163 12.33 12.33 1.33
C ASP A 163 11.84 12.58 -0.10
N ALA A 164 10.93 11.74 -0.59
CA ALA A 164 10.43 11.81 -1.95
C ALA A 164 8.91 11.58 -2.08
N GLY A 165 8.38 12.02 -3.22
CA GLY A 165 6.99 11.84 -3.62
C GLY A 165 6.83 11.88 -5.13
N PHE A 166 5.59 11.87 -5.58
CA PHE A 166 5.22 12.12 -6.96
C PHE A 166 4.19 13.24 -7.05
N ASP A 167 4.45 14.23 -7.89
CA ASP A 167 3.47 15.25 -8.26
C ASP A 167 2.75 14.82 -9.53
N LEU A 168 1.46 14.49 -9.41
CA LEU A 168 0.58 14.22 -10.54
C LEU A 168 0.01 15.53 -11.04
N LYS A 169 0.12 15.77 -12.35
CA LYS A 169 -0.38 17.00 -12.96
C LYS A 169 -0.86 16.78 -14.38
N ARG A 170 -1.63 17.74 -14.88
CA ARG A 170 -2.09 17.74 -16.27
C ARG A 170 -1.24 18.67 -17.11
N GLU A 171 -0.69 18.13 -18.18
CA GLU A 171 0.16 18.85 -19.13
C GLU A 171 -0.36 18.55 -20.53
N GLN A 172 -0.63 19.60 -21.32
CA GLN A 172 -1.20 19.46 -22.68
C GLN A 172 -2.48 18.60 -22.74
N GLY A 173 -3.29 18.64 -21.66
CA GLY A 173 -4.54 17.88 -21.56
C GLY A 173 -4.39 16.44 -21.02
N LEU A 174 -3.16 15.92 -20.89
CA LEU A 174 -2.89 14.56 -20.43
C LEU A 174 -2.29 14.56 -19.03
N ILE A 175 -2.66 13.58 -18.20
CA ILE A 175 -2.07 13.36 -16.88
C ILE A 175 -0.65 12.81 -17.06
N THR A 176 0.28 13.35 -16.28
CA THR A 176 1.66 12.89 -16.14
C THR A 176 2.11 13.02 -14.68
N PHE A 177 3.30 12.54 -14.35
CA PHE A 177 3.87 12.62 -13.00
C PHE A 177 5.33 13.03 -13.01
N THR A 178 5.76 13.71 -11.94
CA THR A 178 7.16 14.12 -11.71
C THR A 178 7.62 13.66 -10.33
N PRO A 179 8.80 13.05 -10.18
CA PRO A 179 9.37 12.82 -8.86
C PRO A 179 9.60 14.14 -8.13
N THR A 180 9.23 14.19 -6.86
CA THR A 180 9.45 15.33 -5.97
C THR A 180 10.40 14.92 -4.86
N TRP A 181 11.28 15.84 -4.47
CA TRP A 181 12.30 15.65 -3.45
C TRP A 181 12.07 16.67 -2.36
N PHE A 182 11.67 16.20 -1.19
CA PHE A 182 11.55 17.02 -0.01
C PHE A 182 12.91 17.24 0.62
N ASN A 183 12.99 18.27 1.47
CA ASN A 183 14.14 18.50 2.32
C ASN A 183 14.30 17.38 3.36
N THR A 184 15.54 17.19 3.80
CA THR A 184 15.90 16.44 4.99
C THR A 184 16.29 17.44 6.07
N MET A 185 15.47 17.58 7.11
CA MET A 185 15.69 18.47 8.26
C MET A 185 15.99 19.93 7.84
N GLY A 186 15.28 20.44 6.83
CA GLY A 186 15.44 21.80 6.28
C GLY A 186 16.55 21.97 5.25
N THR A 187 17.24 20.89 4.86
CA THR A 187 18.39 20.93 3.94
C THR A 187 18.25 19.92 2.79
N PHE A 188 19.15 19.95 1.82
CA PHE A 188 19.24 18.92 0.78
C PHE A 188 19.52 17.53 1.37
N GLY A 189 20.32 17.46 2.43
CA GLY A 189 20.57 16.24 3.21
C GLY A 189 21.48 15.23 2.52
N TYR A 190 20.99 14.59 1.46
CA TYR A 190 21.68 13.51 0.78
C TYR A 190 21.31 13.41 -0.71
N GLU A 191 22.17 12.75 -1.48
CA GLU A 191 21.99 12.56 -2.92
C GLU A 191 20.63 11.92 -3.27
N ARG A 192 19.92 12.50 -4.25
CA ARG A 192 18.63 11.98 -4.71
C ARG A 192 18.81 11.19 -6.01
N LYS A 193 18.13 10.06 -6.15
CA LYS A 193 18.28 9.17 -7.29
C LYS A 193 16.97 8.55 -7.75
N VAL A 194 16.71 8.64 -9.04
CA VAL A 194 15.58 8.00 -9.72
C VAL A 194 16.06 7.26 -10.97
N ARG A 195 15.48 6.11 -11.23
CA ARG A 195 15.78 5.24 -12.36
C ARG A 195 14.55 5.09 -13.26
N TYR A 196 14.71 5.38 -14.53
CA TYR A 196 13.72 5.15 -15.56
C TYR A 196 14.05 3.89 -16.36
N ILE A 197 13.05 3.02 -16.52
CA ILE A 197 13.13 1.81 -17.33
C ILE A 197 12.05 1.90 -18.40
N PHE A 198 12.42 1.63 -19.65
CA PHE A 198 11.52 1.67 -20.81
C PHE A 198 11.22 0.25 -21.27
N PHE A 199 9.95 -0.02 -21.52
CA PHE A 199 9.42 -1.35 -21.83
C PHE A 199 8.92 -1.38 -23.27
N HIS A 200 9.35 -2.41 -23.99
CA HIS A 200 8.95 -2.67 -25.37
C HIS A 200 7.88 -3.76 -25.50
N GLN A 201 7.57 -4.46 -24.40
CA GLN A 201 6.55 -5.50 -24.31
C GLN A 201 6.19 -5.77 -22.83
N GLY A 202 5.01 -6.37 -22.60
CA GLY A 202 4.58 -6.88 -21.29
C GLY A 202 4.02 -5.84 -20.30
N GLY A 203 3.97 -4.56 -20.67
CA GLY A 203 3.16 -3.53 -19.99
C GLY A 203 3.39 -3.42 -18.48
N TYR A 204 2.31 -3.29 -17.72
CA TYR A 204 2.37 -3.13 -16.26
C TYR A 204 2.86 -4.39 -15.53
N VAL A 205 2.64 -5.59 -16.08
CA VAL A 205 3.18 -6.84 -15.50
C VAL A 205 4.70 -6.82 -15.54
N ALA A 206 5.29 -6.48 -16.68
CA ALA A 206 6.75 -6.37 -16.81
C ALA A 206 7.32 -5.28 -15.88
N GLN A 207 6.61 -4.17 -15.69
CA GLN A 207 6.99 -3.12 -14.73
C GLN A 207 7.00 -3.65 -13.29
N CYS A 208 5.96 -4.36 -12.86
CA CYS A 208 5.93 -5.01 -11.54
C CYS A 208 7.06 -6.03 -11.37
N LYS A 209 7.34 -6.88 -12.37
CA LYS A 209 8.45 -7.85 -12.29
C LYS A 209 9.81 -7.18 -12.22
N ARG A 210 10.00 -6.07 -12.93
CA ARG A 210 11.21 -5.25 -12.85
C ARG A 210 11.35 -4.61 -11.46
N TYR A 211 10.26 -4.12 -10.88
CA TYR A 211 10.26 -3.57 -9.53
C TYR A 211 10.55 -4.64 -8.48
N ARG A 212 9.90 -5.81 -8.55
CA ARG A 212 10.16 -6.97 -7.69
C ARG A 212 11.65 -7.32 -7.65
N ALA A 213 12.27 -7.47 -8.81
CA ALA A 213 13.71 -7.77 -8.92
C ALA A 213 14.61 -6.68 -8.29
N TYR A 214 14.15 -5.43 -8.25
CA TYR A 214 14.85 -4.32 -7.60
C TYR A 214 14.59 -4.29 -6.09
N ALA A 215 13.32 -4.22 -5.69
CA ALA A 215 12.91 -3.90 -4.33
C ALA A 215 13.15 -5.06 -3.36
N TRP A 216 13.02 -6.31 -3.80
CA TRP A 216 13.15 -7.46 -2.92
C TRP A 216 14.52 -7.56 -2.23
N PRO A 217 15.66 -7.48 -2.96
CA PRO A 217 16.96 -7.42 -2.32
C PRO A 217 17.17 -6.18 -1.44
N GLN A 218 16.70 -5.01 -1.89
CA GLN A 218 16.90 -3.75 -1.16
C GLN A 218 16.14 -3.72 0.18
N ASN A 219 14.89 -4.15 0.16
CA ASN A 219 14.02 -4.18 1.33
C ASN A 219 14.16 -5.50 2.11
N LYS A 220 15.09 -6.39 1.71
CA LYS A 220 15.36 -7.68 2.37
C LYS A 220 14.11 -8.56 2.51
N VAL A 221 13.23 -8.54 1.52
CA VAL A 221 11.93 -9.21 1.55
C VAL A 221 12.10 -10.71 1.84
N ILE A 222 11.27 -11.25 2.73
CA ILE A 222 11.22 -12.67 3.09
C ILE A 222 9.86 -13.22 2.65
N SER A 223 9.88 -14.29 1.85
CA SER A 223 8.65 -14.96 1.42
C SER A 223 7.84 -15.52 2.60
N LEU A 224 6.52 -15.64 2.44
CA LEU A 224 5.62 -16.30 3.41
C LEU A 224 6.11 -17.69 3.80
N LYS A 225 6.62 -18.44 2.81
CA LYS A 225 7.18 -19.79 3.03
C LYS A 225 8.39 -19.81 3.95
N GLU A 226 9.23 -18.78 3.90
CA GLU A 226 10.40 -18.66 4.79
C GLU A 226 9.98 -18.10 6.15
N ASN A 227 9.07 -17.12 6.17
CA ASN A 227 8.53 -16.58 7.41
C ASN A 227 7.77 -17.62 8.25
N GLU A 228 7.03 -18.54 7.62
CA GLU A 228 6.35 -19.64 8.32
C GLU A 228 7.34 -20.55 9.07
N LYS A 229 8.56 -20.75 8.55
CA LYS A 229 9.58 -21.53 9.27
C LYS A 229 9.98 -20.87 10.58
N ARG A 230 9.98 -19.53 10.62
CA ARG A 230 10.23 -18.73 11.81
C ARG A 230 9.01 -18.68 12.72
N PHE A 231 7.82 -18.53 12.15
CA PHE A 231 6.55 -18.46 12.86
C PHE A 231 5.54 -19.48 12.32
N PRO A 232 5.52 -20.72 12.85
CA PRO A 232 4.62 -21.77 12.36
C PRO A 232 3.13 -21.42 12.43
N ALA A 233 2.75 -20.48 13.30
CA ALA A 233 1.39 -19.97 13.41
C ALA A 233 0.89 -19.29 12.12
N ILE A 234 1.79 -18.81 11.25
CA ILE A 234 1.43 -18.27 9.92
C ILE A 234 0.61 -19.28 9.11
N ALA A 235 0.88 -20.58 9.25
CA ALA A 235 0.13 -21.62 8.56
C ALA A 235 -1.39 -21.53 8.80
N LYS A 236 -1.83 -20.96 9.94
CA LYS A 236 -3.25 -20.76 10.25
C LYS A 236 -3.91 -19.64 9.44
N ILE A 237 -3.17 -18.62 9.01
CA ILE A 237 -3.70 -17.48 8.25
C ILE A 237 -3.68 -17.69 6.73
N LEU A 238 -2.90 -18.65 6.24
CA LEU A 238 -2.82 -18.94 4.80
C LEU A 238 -4.14 -19.59 4.33
N GLY A 239 -4.92 -18.88 3.53
CA GLY A 239 -6.28 -19.29 3.16
C GLY A 239 -7.32 -19.05 4.26
N ALA A 240 -7.02 -18.24 5.26
CA ALA A 240 -8.00 -17.86 6.26
C ALA A 240 -8.81 -16.64 5.82
N VAL A 241 -10.03 -16.55 6.35
CA VAL A 241 -10.73 -15.27 6.44
C VAL A 241 -10.22 -14.48 7.63
N HIS A 242 -10.04 -13.17 7.47
CA HIS A 242 -9.59 -12.29 8.55
C HIS A 242 -10.82 -11.60 9.17
N ILE A 243 -11.02 -11.74 10.47
CA ILE A 243 -12.27 -11.37 11.16
C ILE A 243 -11.98 -10.44 12.34
N TYR A 244 -12.47 -9.21 12.29
CA TYR A 244 -12.63 -8.36 13.47
C TYR A 244 -13.91 -8.75 14.22
N THR A 245 -13.77 -9.05 15.52
CA THR A 245 -14.87 -9.51 16.37
C THR A 245 -15.33 -8.42 17.34
N TRP A 246 -16.64 -8.24 17.42
CA TRP A 246 -17.30 -7.19 18.20
C TRP A 246 -18.40 -7.77 19.08
N ASP A 247 -18.66 -7.12 20.22
CA ASP A 247 -19.73 -7.52 21.14
C ASP A 247 -19.61 -9.03 21.46
N LYS A 248 -20.73 -9.77 21.51
CA LYS A 248 -20.79 -11.22 21.74
C LYS A 248 -20.06 -12.10 20.73
N ALA A 249 -19.59 -11.57 19.59
CA ALA A 249 -18.71 -12.33 18.71
C ALA A 249 -17.32 -12.59 19.32
N ARG A 250 -17.01 -11.96 20.46
CA ARG A 250 -15.81 -12.19 21.28
C ARG A 250 -15.94 -13.36 22.26
N GLU A 251 -17.08 -14.05 22.27
CA GLU A 251 -17.29 -15.27 23.07
C GLU A 251 -16.80 -16.51 22.31
N VAL A 252 -16.23 -17.49 23.02
CA VAL A 252 -15.71 -18.73 22.40
C VAL A 252 -16.82 -19.51 21.68
N ASP A 253 -18.06 -19.41 22.16
CA ASP A 253 -19.21 -20.07 21.53
C ASP A 253 -19.52 -19.54 20.13
N PHE A 254 -19.23 -18.27 19.85
CA PHE A 254 -19.34 -17.71 18.51
C PHE A 254 -18.32 -18.35 17.57
N ALA A 255 -17.06 -18.51 17.99
CA ALA A 255 -16.06 -19.21 17.20
C ALA A 255 -16.43 -20.69 16.93
N ARG A 256 -17.04 -21.37 17.91
CA ARG A 256 -17.62 -22.71 17.70
C ARG A 256 -18.77 -22.71 16.69
N LYS A 257 -19.58 -21.64 16.65
CA LYS A 257 -20.64 -21.44 15.64
C LYS A 257 -20.03 -21.31 14.26
N LEU A 258 -18.99 -20.49 14.09
CA LEU A 258 -18.24 -20.39 12.82
C LEU A 258 -17.71 -21.76 12.36
N LYS A 259 -17.11 -22.54 13.27
CA LYS A 259 -16.63 -23.89 12.96
C LYS A 259 -17.76 -24.81 12.49
N ARG A 260 -18.89 -24.84 13.20
CA ARG A 260 -20.05 -25.65 12.80
C ARG A 260 -20.65 -25.23 11.46
N ALA A 261 -20.53 -23.95 11.09
CA ALA A 261 -20.95 -23.42 9.81
C ALA A 261 -19.97 -23.72 8.65
N GLY A 262 -18.84 -24.37 8.93
CA GLY A 262 -17.85 -24.78 7.93
C GLY A 262 -16.76 -23.74 7.66
N ILE A 263 -16.59 -22.73 8.53
CA ILE A 263 -15.46 -21.80 8.46
C ILE A 263 -14.25 -22.51 9.07
N GLU A 264 -13.42 -23.15 8.25
CA GLU A 264 -12.34 -24.01 8.76
C GLU A 264 -11.07 -23.26 9.16
N LYS A 265 -10.77 -22.13 8.52
CA LYS A 265 -9.60 -21.30 8.80
C LYS A 265 -10.02 -19.84 8.93
N ALA A 266 -9.75 -19.24 10.08
CA ALA A 266 -10.00 -17.84 10.36
C ALA A 266 -8.88 -17.27 11.24
N MET A 267 -8.59 -15.99 11.04
CA MET A 267 -7.83 -15.16 11.98
C MET A 267 -8.80 -14.24 12.71
N LEU A 268 -8.95 -14.42 14.01
CA LEU A 268 -9.83 -13.60 14.83
C LEU A 268 -9.03 -12.51 15.51
N LEU A 269 -9.41 -11.26 15.23
CA LEU A 269 -8.86 -10.05 15.83
C LEU A 269 -9.90 -9.39 16.74
N TRP A 270 -9.43 -8.77 17.81
CA TRP A 270 -10.23 -7.91 18.66
C TRP A 270 -9.48 -6.61 18.96
N ASP A 271 -10.24 -5.55 19.26
CA ASP A 271 -9.69 -4.24 19.58
C ASP A 271 -9.85 -3.93 21.07
N ALA A 272 -8.71 -3.70 21.72
CA ALA A 272 -8.58 -3.38 23.14
C ALA A 272 -9.05 -1.96 23.50
N ASN A 273 -9.33 -1.09 22.53
CA ASN A 273 -10.02 0.18 22.76
C ASN A 273 -11.53 0.01 23.01
N HIS A 274 -12.06 -1.19 22.80
CA HIS A 274 -13.49 -1.45 22.79
C HIS A 274 -13.84 -2.61 23.73
N LEU A 275 -14.92 -2.46 24.48
CA LEU A 275 -15.47 -3.47 25.40
C LEU A 275 -16.68 -4.18 24.78
N PRO A 276 -17.08 -5.36 25.28
CA PRO A 276 -16.40 -6.17 26.29
C PRO A 276 -15.11 -6.77 25.75
N TYR A 277 -14.10 -6.94 26.59
CA TYR A 277 -12.96 -7.78 26.22
C TYR A 277 -13.38 -9.25 26.11
N PRO A 278 -12.65 -10.08 25.34
CA PRO A 278 -12.87 -11.51 25.33
C PRO A 278 -12.64 -12.16 26.71
N GLU A 279 -13.05 -13.42 26.84
CA GLU A 279 -12.76 -14.25 28.02
C GLU A 279 -11.23 -14.44 28.21
N GLU A 280 -10.73 -14.56 29.45
CA GLU A 280 -9.27 -14.66 29.71
C GLU A 280 -8.59 -15.83 28.98
N ASP A 281 -9.28 -16.96 28.76
CA ASP A 281 -8.74 -18.10 28.02
C ASP A 281 -9.05 -18.07 26.51
N TYR A 282 -9.67 -17.01 25.99
CA TYR A 282 -10.22 -16.90 24.63
C TYR A 282 -9.24 -17.37 23.56
N ASP A 283 -8.02 -16.83 23.55
CA ASP A 283 -7.01 -17.19 22.55
C ASP A 283 -6.64 -18.67 22.61
N THR A 284 -6.50 -19.22 23.82
CA THR A 284 -6.19 -20.65 24.00
C THR A 284 -7.29 -21.51 23.41
N ARG A 285 -8.55 -21.16 23.65
CA ARG A 285 -9.72 -21.90 23.13
C ARG A 285 -9.89 -21.74 21.62
N LEU A 286 -9.60 -20.58 21.05
CA LEU A 286 -9.57 -20.39 19.60
C LEU A 286 -8.46 -21.20 18.94
N LYS A 287 -7.27 -21.24 19.56
CA LYS A 287 -6.15 -22.07 19.09
C LYS A 287 -6.48 -23.56 19.12
N GLU A 288 -7.21 -24.04 20.13
CA GLU A 288 -7.74 -25.41 20.19
C GLU A 288 -8.71 -25.73 19.04
N LEU A 289 -9.45 -24.73 18.55
CA LEU A 289 -10.30 -24.85 17.35
C LEU A 289 -9.49 -24.76 16.04
N GLY A 290 -8.19 -24.45 16.11
CA GLY A 290 -7.32 -24.30 14.94
C GLY A 290 -7.37 -22.93 14.27
N TYR A 291 -7.98 -21.93 14.90
CA TYR A 291 -7.95 -20.55 14.41
C TYR A 291 -6.69 -19.81 14.84
N ALA A 292 -6.30 -18.81 14.04
CA ALA A 292 -5.29 -17.83 14.41
C ALA A 292 -5.93 -16.77 15.31
N THR A 293 -5.18 -16.28 16.29
CA THR A 293 -5.65 -15.29 17.25
C THR A 293 -4.77 -14.06 17.24
N GLY A 294 -5.38 -12.89 17.29
CA GLY A 294 -4.64 -11.64 17.32
C GLY A 294 -5.41 -10.49 17.94
N ALA A 295 -4.70 -9.39 18.11
CA ALA A 295 -5.25 -8.15 18.65
C ALA A 295 -4.83 -6.95 17.80
N TYR A 296 -5.65 -5.90 17.85
CA TYR A 296 -5.29 -4.58 17.34
C TYR A 296 -4.31 -3.89 18.29
N GLU A 297 -3.27 -3.28 17.73
CA GLU A 297 -2.30 -2.47 18.46
C GLU A 297 -1.98 -1.18 17.70
N LEU A 298 -1.74 -0.10 18.47
CA LEU A 298 -1.52 1.24 17.97
C LEU A 298 -0.47 1.95 18.84
N PHE A 299 0.68 2.22 18.23
CA PHE A 299 1.81 2.89 18.87
C PHE A 299 2.03 4.32 18.38
N THR A 300 1.29 4.75 17.36
CA THR A 300 1.50 6.05 16.72
C THR A 300 0.72 7.17 17.39
N ASP A 301 -0.37 6.89 18.09
CA ASP A 301 -1.27 7.96 18.50
C ASP A 301 -1.15 8.22 20.00
N ILE A 302 -1.20 9.49 20.38
CA ILE A 302 -1.26 9.94 21.76
C ILE A 302 -2.12 11.18 21.89
N HIS A 303 -2.75 11.36 23.05
CA HIS A 303 -3.49 12.56 23.41
C HIS A 303 -2.84 13.34 24.55
N PRO A 304 -3.01 14.67 24.60
CA PRO A 304 -2.53 15.48 25.73
C PRO A 304 -3.23 15.10 27.04
N GLU A 305 -2.60 15.38 28.18
CA GLU A 305 -3.07 14.96 29.52
C GLU A 305 -4.55 15.32 29.82
N GLY A 306 -5.00 16.48 29.34
CA GLY A 306 -6.39 16.97 29.54
C GLY A 306 -7.44 16.36 28.60
N TYR A 307 -7.07 15.43 27.73
CA TYR A 307 -8.02 14.77 26.83
C TYR A 307 -8.97 13.87 27.62
N THR A 308 -10.28 14.03 27.37
CA THR A 308 -11.33 13.31 28.11
C THR A 308 -11.19 11.80 28.02
N GLY A 309 -10.66 11.28 26.91
CA GLY A 309 -10.44 9.85 26.72
C GLY A 309 -9.35 9.24 27.63
N ASN A 310 -8.49 10.04 28.28
CA ASN A 310 -7.53 9.53 29.26
C ASN A 310 -8.20 9.08 30.56
N ALA A 311 -9.38 9.62 30.88
CA ALA A 311 -10.17 9.16 32.02
C ALA A 311 -10.74 7.74 31.82
N GLU A 312 -10.68 7.21 30.59
CA GLU A 312 -11.26 5.91 30.26
C GLU A 312 -10.39 4.71 30.64
N ILE A 313 -9.12 4.93 31.01
CA ILE A 313 -8.19 3.85 31.39
C ILE A 313 -8.73 2.99 32.54
N GLU A 314 -9.46 3.59 33.49
CA GLU A 314 -9.99 2.86 34.64
C GLU A 314 -10.95 1.73 34.24
N TRP A 315 -11.71 1.93 33.16
CA TRP A 315 -12.68 0.94 32.69
C TRP A 315 -12.25 0.26 31.38
N ILE A 316 -11.27 0.80 30.64
CA ILE A 316 -10.59 0.17 29.49
C ILE A 316 -9.09 0.03 29.81
N PRO A 317 -8.68 -0.98 30.61
CA PRO A 317 -7.31 -1.05 31.15
C PRO A 317 -6.22 -1.43 30.15
N LEU A 318 -6.58 -1.77 28.91
CA LEU A 318 -5.69 -2.09 27.80
C LEU A 318 -5.83 -1.08 26.65
N LYS A 319 -6.51 0.05 26.90
CA LYS A 319 -6.72 1.11 25.91
C LYS A 319 -5.39 1.49 25.27
N ARG A 320 -5.40 1.54 23.94
CA ARG A 320 -4.27 2.03 23.13
C ARG A 320 -4.20 3.55 23.25
N ASN A 321 -3.31 4.20 22.52
CA ASN A 321 -3.15 5.66 22.43
C ASN A 321 -3.08 6.50 23.73
N VAL A 322 -2.91 5.86 24.89
CA VAL A 322 -2.80 6.55 26.18
C VAL A 322 -1.46 6.24 26.83
N TYR A 323 -0.72 7.31 27.14
CA TYR A 323 0.62 7.27 27.75
C TYR A 323 0.74 8.38 28.82
N PRO A 324 0.23 8.15 30.04
CA PRO A 324 0.11 9.20 31.05
C PRO A 324 1.46 9.82 31.42
N GLY A 325 1.54 11.15 31.40
CA GLY A 325 2.74 11.93 31.69
C GLY A 325 3.80 11.93 30.59
N LEU A 326 3.50 11.39 29.41
CA LEU A 326 4.48 11.19 28.34
C LEU A 326 4.24 12.02 27.08
N PHE A 327 3.16 12.81 27.01
CA PHE A 327 2.84 13.59 25.81
C PHE A 327 4.02 14.44 25.31
N GLU A 328 4.63 15.23 26.18
CA GLU A 328 5.79 16.05 25.77
C GLU A 328 7.05 15.22 25.48
N LYS A 329 7.16 14.01 26.03
CA LYS A 329 8.38 13.20 25.97
C LYS A 329 8.48 12.33 24.74
N ILE A 330 7.37 11.78 24.24
CA ILE A 330 7.40 10.77 23.18
C ILE A 330 6.80 11.23 21.86
N THR A 331 6.14 12.38 21.84
CA THR A 331 5.46 12.88 20.64
C THR A 331 6.46 13.45 19.64
N SER A 332 6.26 13.14 18.35
CA SER A 332 7.05 13.73 17.27
C SER A 332 6.86 15.25 17.19
N ARG A 333 7.94 15.96 16.83
CA ARG A 333 7.95 17.43 16.71
C ARG A 333 8.34 17.85 15.30
N LYS A 334 7.62 18.83 14.76
CA LYS A 334 8.01 19.57 13.54
C LYS A 334 9.15 20.53 13.87
N SER A 335 9.77 21.09 12.83
CA SER A 335 10.87 22.06 12.95
C SER A 335 10.47 23.35 13.70
N ASP A 336 9.19 23.71 13.70
CA ASP A 336 8.66 24.85 14.47
C ASP A 336 8.29 24.51 15.93
N GLY A 337 8.55 23.28 16.36
CA GLY A 337 8.21 22.75 17.68
C GLY A 337 6.76 22.29 17.83
N SER A 338 5.90 22.48 16.83
CA SER A 338 4.53 21.97 16.85
C SER A 338 4.46 20.46 16.57
N THR A 339 3.27 19.88 16.74
CA THR A 339 3.06 18.42 16.61
C THR A 339 2.47 18.04 15.26
N TYR A 340 2.63 16.77 14.88
CA TYR A 340 1.81 16.15 13.83
C TYR A 340 0.55 15.55 14.47
N SER A 341 -0.63 15.85 13.92
CA SER A 341 -1.91 15.34 14.44
C SER A 341 -2.89 15.11 13.30
N ASN A 342 -3.79 14.16 13.49
CA ASN A 342 -5.00 13.96 12.69
C ASN A 342 -6.24 14.06 13.60
N GLN A 343 -7.40 13.61 13.11
CA GLN A 343 -8.65 13.61 13.88
C GLN A 343 -8.71 12.58 15.02
N TYR A 344 -7.80 11.60 15.02
CA TYR A 344 -7.75 10.49 15.99
C TYR A 344 -6.69 10.68 17.07
N GLY A 345 -5.61 11.43 16.80
CA GLY A 345 -4.55 11.63 17.79
C GLY A 345 -3.39 12.48 17.26
N THR A 346 -2.40 12.65 18.14
CA THR A 346 -1.12 13.27 17.83
C THR A 346 -0.06 12.18 17.66
N TYR A 347 0.89 12.35 16.73
CA TYR A 347 1.83 11.30 16.39
C TYR A 347 3.00 11.17 17.36
N VAL A 348 3.25 9.93 17.75
CA VAL A 348 4.32 9.46 18.59
C VAL A 348 5.55 9.16 17.73
N CYS A 349 6.73 9.48 18.26
CA CYS A 349 8.01 9.14 17.67
C CYS A 349 8.29 7.63 17.90
N PRO A 350 8.51 6.84 16.83
CA PRO A 350 8.72 5.39 16.94
C PRO A 350 9.97 5.04 17.75
N GLU A 351 10.98 5.90 17.80
CA GLU A 351 12.15 5.71 18.65
C GLU A 351 11.82 5.89 20.14
N ALA A 352 10.96 6.85 20.48
CA ALA A 352 10.68 7.22 21.86
C ALA A 352 9.66 6.30 22.55
N VAL A 353 8.80 5.62 21.77
CA VAL A 353 7.69 4.82 22.33
C VAL A 353 8.09 3.40 22.76
N LEU A 354 9.23 2.89 22.30
CA LEU A 354 9.66 1.50 22.53
C LEU A 354 9.51 1.04 24.00
N PRO A 355 9.92 1.80 25.03
CA PRO A 355 9.73 1.37 26.43
C PRO A 355 8.27 1.15 26.83
N GLU A 356 7.34 1.94 26.27
CA GLU A 356 5.91 1.81 26.54
C GLU A 356 5.26 0.71 25.70
N MET A 357 5.79 0.44 24.49
CA MET A 357 5.39 -0.73 23.70
C MET A 357 5.60 -2.01 24.50
N VAL A 358 6.81 -2.18 25.07
CA VAL A 358 7.17 -3.36 25.87
C VAL A 358 6.21 -3.57 27.04
N LYS A 359 5.99 -2.51 27.84
CA LYS A 359 5.09 -2.58 29.01
C LYS A 359 3.67 -3.00 28.64
N ARG A 360 3.14 -2.45 27.55
CA ARG A 360 1.77 -2.74 27.10
C ARG A 360 1.65 -4.17 26.59
N VAL A 361 2.55 -4.57 25.69
CA VAL A 361 2.54 -5.90 25.07
C VAL A 361 2.78 -7.00 26.10
N GLU A 362 3.72 -6.82 27.03
CA GLU A 362 3.95 -7.79 28.13
C GLU A 362 2.70 -7.96 29.01
N LYS A 363 2.06 -6.86 29.41
CA LYS A 363 0.85 -6.89 30.24
C LYS A 363 -0.27 -7.65 29.53
N GLU A 364 -0.45 -7.39 28.24
CA GLU A 364 -1.54 -8.00 27.48
C GLU A 364 -1.29 -9.47 27.19
N LEU A 365 -0.09 -9.86 26.74
CA LEU A 365 0.24 -11.25 26.44
C LEU A 365 0.20 -12.19 27.66
N GLN A 366 0.28 -11.63 28.88
CA GLN A 366 0.05 -12.38 30.11
C GLN A 366 -1.42 -12.80 30.29
N ILE A 367 -2.35 -12.05 29.72
CA ILE A 367 -3.79 -12.28 29.82
C ILE A 367 -4.27 -13.00 28.55
N TYR A 368 -3.91 -12.46 27.39
CA TYR A 368 -4.33 -12.92 26.06
C TYR A 368 -3.09 -13.30 25.25
N PRO A 369 -2.68 -14.58 25.24
CA PRO A 369 -1.49 -15.03 24.54
C PRO A 369 -1.75 -15.18 23.04
N HIS A 370 -2.08 -14.08 22.35
CA HIS A 370 -2.36 -14.07 20.93
C HIS A 370 -1.11 -14.38 20.08
N GLU A 371 -1.33 -14.91 18.88
CA GLU A 371 -0.26 -15.29 17.96
C GLU A 371 0.23 -14.13 17.09
N THR A 372 -0.58 -13.07 16.97
CA THR A 372 -0.28 -11.90 16.15
C THR A 372 -0.83 -10.59 16.67
N TYR A 373 -0.19 -9.48 16.27
CA TYR A 373 -0.75 -8.14 16.35
C TYR A 373 -0.93 -7.56 14.95
N PHE A 374 -2.09 -6.93 14.72
CA PHE A 374 -2.26 -5.96 13.65
C PHE A 374 -1.74 -4.61 14.16
N VAL A 375 -0.62 -4.16 13.61
CA VAL A 375 0.03 -2.90 14.01
C VAL A 375 -0.45 -1.79 13.09
N ASP A 376 -1.31 -0.94 13.62
CA ASP A 376 -1.94 0.14 12.87
C ASP A 376 -0.95 1.28 12.56
N VAL A 377 -1.20 2.02 11.49
CA VAL A 377 -0.56 3.29 11.09
C VAL A 377 0.89 3.21 10.59
N TYR A 378 1.74 2.34 11.14
CA TYR A 378 3.18 2.28 10.82
C TYR A 378 3.49 2.15 9.32
N GLN A 379 2.67 1.43 8.55
CA GLN A 379 2.84 1.28 7.09
C GLN A 379 1.75 1.98 6.27
N ALA A 380 0.97 2.88 6.89
CA ALA A 380 -0.17 3.52 6.27
C ALA A 380 0.02 5.03 6.05
N ASN A 381 0.55 5.74 7.04
CA ASN A 381 0.31 7.18 7.19
C ASN A 381 1.54 8.03 6.85
N GLY A 382 2.49 7.49 6.08
CA GLY A 382 3.70 8.20 5.65
C GLY A 382 4.82 8.24 6.70
N LEU A 383 5.90 8.93 6.35
CA LEU A 383 7.10 9.07 7.17
C LEU A 383 7.30 10.54 7.57
N TYR A 384 7.75 10.74 8.81
CA TYR A 384 7.88 12.06 9.41
C TYR A 384 9.31 12.33 9.86
N GLU A 385 9.67 13.60 9.93
CA GLU A 385 10.84 14.03 10.69
C GLU A 385 10.45 14.24 12.15
N CYS A 386 11.38 14.00 13.07
CA CYS A 386 11.25 14.42 14.46
C CYS A 386 12.35 15.41 14.77
N HIS A 387 11.97 16.60 15.22
CA HIS A 387 12.86 17.69 15.65
C HIS A 387 12.89 17.82 17.18
N HIS A 388 12.41 16.82 17.91
CA HIS A 388 12.49 16.82 19.38
C HIS A 388 13.95 16.65 19.82
N GLU A 389 14.40 17.41 20.82
CA GLU A 389 15.81 17.46 21.24
C GLU A 389 16.36 16.09 21.66
N ASP A 390 15.55 15.29 22.37
CA ASP A 390 15.96 13.97 22.88
C ASP A 390 15.88 12.82 21.86
N HIS A 391 15.10 12.96 20.78
CA HIS A 391 14.88 11.89 19.80
C HIS A 391 14.72 12.43 18.37
N PRO A 392 15.72 13.16 17.86
CA PRO A 392 15.65 13.69 16.51
C PRO A 392 15.77 12.55 15.47
N LEU A 393 14.92 12.57 14.45
CA LEU A 393 14.90 11.57 13.38
C LEU A 393 14.67 12.25 12.03
N THR A 394 15.44 11.86 11.02
CA THR A 394 15.03 12.05 9.62
C THR A 394 13.90 11.09 9.24
N ARG A 395 13.24 11.28 8.10
CA ARG A 395 12.22 10.33 7.60
C ARG A 395 12.77 8.91 7.41
N GLN A 396 14.02 8.80 6.96
CA GLN A 396 14.70 7.50 6.85
C GLN A 396 14.86 6.85 8.23
N GLN A 397 15.37 7.61 9.21
CA GLN A 397 15.56 7.08 10.57
C GLN A 397 14.22 6.74 11.25
N TYR A 398 13.15 7.47 10.91
CA TYR A 398 11.78 7.16 11.32
C TYR A 398 11.30 5.80 10.78
N ALA A 399 11.49 5.53 9.48
CA ALA A 399 11.22 4.23 8.87
C ALA A 399 12.07 3.10 9.50
N GLU A 400 13.36 3.36 9.73
CA GLU A 400 14.25 2.39 10.37
C GLU A 400 13.84 2.10 11.83
N ALA A 401 13.32 3.10 12.56
CA ALA A 401 12.78 2.91 13.92
C ALA A 401 11.52 2.04 13.91
N ILE A 402 10.62 2.24 12.95
CA ILE A 402 9.45 1.36 12.74
C ILE A 402 9.89 -0.08 12.49
N VAL A 403 10.87 -0.29 11.59
CA VAL A 403 11.42 -1.62 11.30
C VAL A 403 12.07 -2.24 12.54
N ARG A 404 12.80 -1.45 13.36
CA ARG A 404 13.34 -1.93 14.64
C ARG A 404 12.24 -2.35 15.61
N ASN A 405 11.14 -1.61 15.68
CA ASN A 405 10.00 -1.93 16.54
C ASN A 405 9.30 -3.23 16.09
N TYR A 406 9.06 -3.41 14.79
CA TYR A 406 8.55 -4.67 14.23
C TYR A 406 9.46 -5.83 14.59
N LYS A 407 10.76 -5.71 14.32
CA LYS A 407 11.75 -6.74 14.65
C LYS A 407 11.78 -7.07 16.13
N TYR A 408 11.68 -6.06 17.00
CA TYR A 408 11.66 -6.27 18.44
C TYR A 408 10.46 -7.11 18.86
N LEU A 409 9.25 -6.75 18.41
CA LEU A 409 8.03 -7.48 18.73
C LEU A 409 8.12 -8.94 18.26
N GLU A 410 8.56 -9.14 17.02
CA GLU A 410 8.74 -10.46 16.42
C GLU A 410 9.74 -11.33 17.19
N ASP A 411 10.94 -10.82 17.46
CA ASP A 411 12.01 -11.60 18.09
C ASP A 411 11.78 -11.85 19.58
N HIS A 412 11.25 -10.84 20.28
CA HIS A 412 11.11 -10.90 21.74
C HIS A 412 9.90 -11.72 22.17
N TYR A 413 8.77 -11.60 21.46
CA TYR A 413 7.53 -12.30 21.81
C TYR A 413 7.25 -13.51 20.91
N ASN A 414 8.08 -13.77 19.89
CA ASN A 414 7.89 -14.84 18.92
C ASN A 414 6.50 -14.77 18.24
N THR A 415 6.10 -13.56 17.87
CA THR A 415 4.80 -13.27 17.24
C THR A 415 5.02 -12.82 15.80
N PHE A 416 4.18 -13.26 14.87
CA PHE A 416 4.14 -12.67 13.54
C PHE A 416 3.24 -11.43 13.57
N LEU A 417 3.48 -10.47 12.70
CA LEU A 417 2.78 -9.19 12.73
C LEU A 417 2.00 -8.95 11.44
N GLY A 418 1.04 -8.06 11.51
CA GLY A 418 0.40 -7.47 10.34
C GLY A 418 0.43 -5.95 10.41
N ALA A 419 -0.01 -5.34 9.32
CA ALA A 419 0.10 -3.91 9.09
C ALA A 419 -1.21 -3.30 8.56
N GLU A 420 -1.43 -2.04 8.88
CA GLU A 420 -2.35 -1.18 8.14
C GLU A 420 -1.70 -0.78 6.80
N PHE A 421 -2.37 -1.15 5.70
CA PHE A 421 -1.75 -1.16 4.37
C PHE A 421 -0.41 -1.92 4.37
N GLY A 422 0.51 -1.58 3.45
CA GLY A 422 1.69 -2.38 3.19
C GLY A 422 2.79 -1.59 2.49
N ALA A 423 3.11 -0.39 2.99
CA ALA A 423 4.26 0.37 2.52
C ALA A 423 5.52 -0.51 2.54
N ASP A 424 6.19 -0.63 1.41
CA ASP A 424 7.17 -1.70 1.19
C ASP A 424 8.53 -1.48 1.88
N PHE A 425 8.75 -0.30 2.49
CA PHE A 425 9.96 -0.01 3.26
C PHE A 425 10.15 -0.96 4.44
N ALA A 426 9.07 -1.53 4.98
CA ALA A 426 9.14 -2.49 6.08
C ALA A 426 9.63 -3.88 5.62
N GLY A 427 9.64 -4.15 4.32
CA GLY A 427 10.36 -5.26 3.71
C GLY A 427 9.96 -6.64 4.23
N SER A 428 10.80 -7.26 5.06
CA SER A 428 10.62 -8.59 5.64
C SER A 428 9.59 -8.68 6.77
N HIS A 429 9.05 -7.55 7.21
CA HIS A 429 8.16 -7.45 8.35
C HIS A 429 6.71 -7.32 7.92
N ALA A 430 5.79 -7.70 8.82
CA ALA A 430 4.36 -7.80 8.59
C ALA A 430 3.99 -8.81 7.47
N VAL A 431 3.47 -9.97 7.86
CA VAL A 431 3.12 -11.07 6.94
C VAL A 431 1.67 -11.02 6.46
N TYR A 432 0.90 -10.04 6.95
CA TYR A 432 -0.39 -9.67 6.37
C TYR A 432 -0.62 -8.16 6.44
N ALA A 433 -1.46 -7.65 5.55
CA ALA A 433 -1.79 -6.24 5.44
C ALA A 433 -3.29 -6.01 5.26
N HIS A 434 -3.93 -5.28 6.17
CA HIS A 434 -5.33 -4.85 6.00
C HIS A 434 -5.37 -3.45 5.39
N GLY A 435 -5.91 -3.36 4.18
CA GLY A 435 -6.08 -2.09 3.47
C GLY A 435 -5.59 -2.14 2.03
N MET A 436 -4.69 -3.06 1.69
CA MET A 436 -4.12 -3.09 0.33
C MET A 436 -5.18 -3.32 -0.75
N MET A 437 -6.28 -4.02 -0.48
CA MET A 437 -7.40 -4.12 -1.43
C MET A 437 -8.24 -2.83 -1.56
N THR A 438 -8.13 -1.90 -0.63
CA THR A 438 -8.95 -0.69 -0.55
C THR A 438 -8.23 0.52 -1.14
N LEU A 439 -8.73 1.02 -2.28
CA LEU A 439 -8.19 2.25 -2.91
C LEU A 439 -8.80 3.49 -2.23
N GLN A 440 -8.43 3.74 -0.97
CA GLN A 440 -9.09 4.73 -0.10
C GLN A 440 -9.14 6.15 -0.73
N ARG A 441 -8.09 6.54 -1.48
CA ARG A 441 -8.02 7.83 -2.17
C ARG A 441 -9.15 8.06 -3.17
N THR A 442 -9.72 7.00 -3.70
CA THR A 442 -10.76 7.08 -4.74
C THR A 442 -12.14 7.45 -4.20
N TRP A 443 -12.28 7.63 -2.88
CA TRP A 443 -13.55 7.94 -2.21
C TRP A 443 -13.84 9.44 -2.14
N PHE A 444 -13.21 10.25 -2.97
CA PHE A 444 -13.56 11.66 -3.09
C PHE A 444 -15.02 11.83 -3.56
N ASN A 445 -15.61 13.00 -3.28
CA ASN A 445 -16.96 13.38 -3.71
C ASN A 445 -18.07 12.34 -3.38
N SER A 446 -17.99 11.69 -2.23
CA SER A 446 -18.76 10.48 -1.92
C SER A 446 -19.79 10.61 -0.80
N ASP A 447 -19.93 11.77 -0.15
CA ASP A 447 -20.82 11.97 1.01
C ASP A 447 -20.65 10.93 2.15
N ILE A 448 -19.55 10.15 2.17
CA ILE A 448 -19.35 9.05 3.13
C ILE A 448 -19.22 9.53 4.58
N GLN A 449 -18.85 10.80 4.80
CA GLN A 449 -18.75 11.40 6.13
C GLN A 449 -20.07 12.06 6.59
N LYS A 450 -21.10 12.07 5.73
CA LYS A 450 -22.36 12.76 6.00
C LYS A 450 -23.33 11.85 6.76
N GLU A 451 -23.52 12.13 8.04
CA GLU A 451 -24.48 11.42 8.88
C GLU A 451 -25.90 11.45 8.25
N GLY A 452 -26.56 10.29 8.24
CA GLY A 452 -27.89 10.10 7.63
C GLY A 452 -27.88 9.83 6.12
N SER A 453 -26.72 9.94 5.44
CA SER A 453 -26.56 9.46 4.06
C SER A 453 -26.59 7.94 3.99
N ILE A 454 -27.07 7.36 2.88
CA ILE A 454 -26.96 5.92 2.60
C ILE A 454 -25.50 5.47 2.38
N TYR A 455 -24.60 6.43 2.13
CA TYR A 455 -23.17 6.21 1.94
C TYR A 455 -22.37 6.31 3.25
N HIS A 456 -23.03 6.69 4.36
CA HIS A 456 -22.34 7.04 5.60
C HIS A 456 -21.46 5.88 6.10
N LEU A 457 -20.18 6.18 6.32
CA LEU A 457 -19.18 5.22 6.76
C LEU A 457 -19.47 4.71 8.18
N GLY A 458 -20.12 5.53 9.01
CA GLY A 458 -20.33 5.26 10.43
C GLY A 458 -19.30 5.95 11.32
N ASP A 459 -19.40 5.71 12.62
CA ASP A 459 -18.54 6.31 13.64
C ASP A 459 -18.18 5.31 14.76
N TRP A 460 -17.27 5.77 15.63
CA TRP A 460 -16.78 5.05 16.80
C TRP A 460 -17.57 5.33 18.09
N LYS A 461 -18.71 6.02 18.04
CA LYS A 461 -19.41 6.51 19.26
C LYS A 461 -19.93 5.39 20.14
N ASN A 462 -20.36 4.28 19.55
CA ASN A 462 -20.74 3.08 20.29
C ASN A 462 -19.49 2.25 20.56
N ASN A 463 -19.10 2.15 21.84
CA ASN A 463 -17.89 1.42 22.23
C ASN A 463 -18.01 -0.09 21.96
N GLU A 464 -19.17 -0.70 22.19
CA GLU A 464 -19.35 -2.15 22.00
C GLU A 464 -19.56 -2.53 20.54
N ARG A 465 -20.30 -1.69 19.81
CA ARG A 465 -20.76 -1.95 18.45
C ARG A 465 -20.56 -0.72 17.56
N PRO A 466 -19.31 -0.32 17.25
CA PRO A 466 -19.06 0.87 16.45
C PRO A 466 -19.64 0.71 15.03
N SER A 467 -20.42 1.71 14.61
CA SER A 467 -21.15 1.65 13.34
C SER A 467 -20.23 1.69 12.12
N VAL A 468 -19.01 2.21 12.27
CA VAL A 468 -17.98 2.17 11.23
C VAL A 468 -17.55 0.74 10.86
N MET A 469 -17.53 -0.15 11.86
CA MET A 469 -17.10 -1.55 11.76
C MET A 469 -18.24 -2.52 11.47
N LEU A 470 -19.47 -2.21 11.87
CA LEU A 470 -20.61 -3.14 11.78
C LEU A 470 -21.74 -2.65 10.85
N GLY A 471 -21.63 -1.40 10.37
CA GLY A 471 -22.65 -0.74 9.57
C GLY A 471 -22.82 -1.30 8.17
N THR A 472 -23.98 -1.00 7.57
CA THR A 472 -24.24 -1.24 6.15
C THR A 472 -24.30 0.10 5.44
N ARG A 473 -23.72 0.17 4.25
CA ARG A 473 -23.71 1.35 3.40
C ARG A 473 -23.80 0.95 1.93
N THR A 474 -24.28 1.85 1.10
CA THR A 474 -24.24 1.69 -0.35
C THR A 474 -22.89 2.16 -0.89
N ALA A 475 -22.36 1.49 -1.91
CA ALA A 475 -21.19 1.94 -2.64
C ALA A 475 -21.51 3.22 -3.42
N THR A 476 -20.62 4.21 -3.37
CA THR A 476 -20.82 5.49 -4.06
C THR A 476 -20.44 5.37 -5.54
N ASP A 477 -20.89 6.30 -6.38
CA ASP A 477 -20.52 6.32 -7.80
C ASP A 477 -19.00 6.42 -8.00
N THR A 478 -18.31 7.21 -7.17
CA THR A 478 -16.84 7.32 -7.21
C THR A 478 -16.16 6.03 -6.80
N TYR A 479 -16.66 5.34 -5.77
CA TYR A 479 -16.19 4.02 -5.38
C TYR A 479 -16.39 3.00 -6.51
N LEU A 480 -17.57 2.98 -7.13
CA LEU A 480 -17.90 2.08 -8.24
C LEU A 480 -17.03 2.34 -9.48
N THR A 481 -16.69 3.61 -9.73
CA THR A 481 -15.91 4.04 -10.90
C THR A 481 -14.41 3.77 -10.75
N TYR A 482 -13.87 3.93 -9.54
CA TYR A 482 -12.42 3.93 -9.30
C TYR A 482 -11.93 2.84 -8.35
N SER A 483 -12.65 2.51 -7.26
CA SER A 483 -12.20 1.48 -6.30
C SER A 483 -12.34 0.07 -6.85
N ILE A 484 -13.53 -0.24 -7.39
CA ILE A 484 -13.99 -1.60 -7.67
C ILE A 484 -14.34 -1.81 -9.14
N ASN A 485 -13.88 -0.92 -10.02
CA ASN A 485 -14.07 -1.02 -11.46
C ASN A 485 -13.03 -1.95 -12.07
N GLU A 486 -13.47 -3.10 -12.55
CA GLU A 486 -12.65 -4.11 -13.20
C GLU A 486 -11.95 -3.58 -14.46
N TYR A 487 -12.45 -2.53 -15.11
CA TYR A 487 -11.83 -1.98 -16.32
C TYR A 487 -10.46 -1.31 -16.06
N THR A 488 -10.29 -0.76 -14.85
CA THR A 488 -9.12 0.05 -14.47
C THR A 488 -8.37 -0.50 -13.26
N ARG A 489 -8.99 -1.33 -12.44
CA ARG A 489 -8.33 -1.95 -11.28
C ARG A 489 -7.36 -3.04 -11.75
N VAL A 490 -6.16 -3.08 -11.16
CA VAL A 490 -5.11 -4.06 -11.48
C VAL A 490 -4.35 -4.48 -10.21
N PRO A 491 -3.80 -5.70 -10.15
CA PRO A 491 -3.10 -6.22 -8.96
C PRO A 491 -1.61 -5.88 -8.97
N LEU A 492 -1.25 -4.58 -9.06
CA LEU A 492 0.16 -4.17 -9.14
C LEU A 492 0.95 -4.61 -7.91
N TYR A 493 0.35 -4.54 -6.72
CA TYR A 493 1.01 -4.96 -5.48
C TYR A 493 1.17 -6.48 -5.42
N GLU A 494 0.15 -7.27 -5.73
CA GLU A 494 0.27 -8.75 -5.75
C GLU A 494 1.28 -9.24 -6.77
N LEU A 495 1.38 -8.60 -7.94
CA LEU A 495 2.38 -8.92 -8.95
C LEU A 495 3.82 -8.77 -8.43
N VAL A 496 4.03 -8.00 -7.35
CA VAL A 496 5.31 -7.77 -6.70
C VAL A 496 5.46 -8.58 -5.40
N TYR A 497 4.40 -8.77 -4.61
CA TYR A 497 4.51 -9.20 -3.20
C TYR A 497 3.60 -10.38 -2.78
N HIS A 498 2.81 -10.99 -3.67
CA HIS A 498 1.82 -12.02 -3.30
C HIS A 498 2.38 -13.18 -2.45
N ASP A 499 3.59 -13.65 -2.75
CA ASP A 499 4.28 -14.72 -2.01
C ASP A 499 5.07 -14.24 -0.78
N ALA A 500 4.97 -12.96 -0.41
CA ALA A 500 5.61 -12.37 0.76
C ALA A 500 4.63 -11.89 1.83
N ILE A 501 3.39 -11.56 1.45
CA ILE A 501 2.39 -10.98 2.37
C ILE A 501 0.97 -11.36 1.96
N VAL A 502 0.12 -11.68 2.94
CA VAL A 502 -1.33 -11.87 2.73
C VAL A 502 -2.04 -10.53 2.80
N THR A 503 -2.56 -10.04 1.68
CA THR A 503 -3.30 -8.77 1.66
C THR A 503 -4.79 -8.96 1.91
N SER A 504 -5.46 -7.89 2.36
CA SER A 504 -6.91 -7.85 2.49
C SER A 504 -7.47 -6.43 2.33
N TRP A 505 -8.79 -6.30 2.43
CA TRP A 505 -9.51 -5.02 2.51
C TRP A 505 -9.15 -4.27 3.79
N ARG A 506 -9.49 -2.98 3.84
CA ARG A 506 -9.41 -2.21 5.08
C ARG A 506 -10.64 -2.49 5.94
N TRP A 507 -10.52 -2.29 7.25
CA TRP A 507 -11.58 -2.60 8.22
C TRP A 507 -12.88 -1.84 7.94
N GLU A 508 -12.84 -0.59 7.49
CA GLU A 508 -14.01 0.16 7.06
C GLU A 508 -14.48 -0.18 5.63
N ASP A 509 -13.82 -1.09 4.94
CA ASP A 509 -14.17 -1.50 3.57
C ASP A 509 -14.20 -3.03 3.42
N ALA A 510 -14.46 -3.73 4.52
CA ALA A 510 -14.71 -5.17 4.56
C ALA A 510 -15.72 -5.62 3.49
N ASN A 511 -15.64 -6.90 3.09
CA ASN A 511 -16.42 -7.48 1.98
C ASN A 511 -17.92 -7.17 2.08
N HIS A 512 -18.45 -7.21 3.30
CA HIS A 512 -19.88 -7.12 3.57
C HIS A 512 -20.40 -5.70 3.81
N HIS A 513 -19.56 -4.67 3.91
CA HIS A 513 -20.06 -3.31 4.23
C HIS A 513 -21.00 -2.75 3.16
N SER A 514 -20.84 -3.20 1.91
CA SER A 514 -21.71 -2.89 0.77
C SER A 514 -22.27 -4.18 0.17
N PRO A 515 -23.33 -4.75 0.79
CA PRO A 515 -23.85 -6.08 0.43
C PRO A 515 -24.19 -6.25 -1.05
N GLU A 516 -24.62 -5.17 -1.72
CA GLU A 516 -24.97 -5.15 -3.14
C GLU A 516 -23.79 -5.42 -4.09
N ILE A 517 -22.56 -5.22 -3.62
CA ILE A 517 -21.31 -5.50 -4.36
C ILE A 517 -20.42 -6.53 -3.66
N TRP A 518 -20.90 -7.23 -2.62
CA TRP A 518 -20.12 -8.24 -1.91
C TRP A 518 -19.54 -9.29 -2.87
N TRP A 519 -20.40 -9.85 -3.74
CA TRP A 519 -19.99 -10.81 -4.77
C TRP A 519 -18.79 -10.33 -5.59
N LYS A 520 -18.71 -9.03 -5.87
CA LYS A 520 -17.63 -8.43 -6.68
C LYS A 520 -16.32 -8.39 -5.91
N LYS A 521 -16.37 -8.07 -4.62
CA LYS A 521 -15.19 -8.11 -3.74
C LYS A 521 -14.63 -9.52 -3.61
N ASP A 522 -15.51 -10.52 -3.47
CA ASP A 522 -15.09 -11.93 -3.44
C ASP A 522 -14.43 -12.36 -4.74
N LEU A 523 -14.96 -11.95 -5.90
CA LEU A 523 -14.33 -12.20 -7.19
C LEU A 523 -12.96 -11.54 -7.33
N PHE A 524 -12.77 -10.32 -6.80
CA PHE A 524 -11.44 -9.71 -6.72
C PHE A 524 -10.51 -10.44 -5.77
N ASN A 525 -11.01 -10.94 -4.62
CA ASN A 525 -10.21 -11.77 -3.73
C ASN A 525 -9.73 -13.05 -4.42
N ILE A 526 -10.59 -13.70 -5.21
CA ILE A 526 -10.23 -14.88 -6.02
C ILE A 526 -9.19 -14.54 -7.07
N LEU A 527 -9.45 -13.49 -7.87
CA LEU A 527 -8.58 -13.09 -8.96
C LEU A 527 -7.18 -12.71 -8.45
N TYR A 528 -7.11 -11.94 -7.37
CA TYR A 528 -5.85 -11.38 -6.87
C TYR A 528 -5.15 -12.29 -5.87
N GLY A 529 -5.83 -13.32 -5.35
CA GLY A 529 -5.28 -14.20 -4.32
C GLY A 529 -5.16 -13.51 -2.97
N SER A 530 -6.16 -12.73 -2.57
CA SER A 530 -6.18 -12.00 -1.29
C SER A 530 -7.23 -12.52 -0.31
N ALA A 531 -7.01 -12.29 0.99
CA ALA A 531 -7.94 -12.73 2.03
C ALA A 531 -9.22 -11.87 2.05
N PRO A 532 -10.40 -12.46 2.28
CA PRO A 532 -11.58 -11.69 2.63
C PRO A 532 -11.41 -11.09 4.04
N LEU A 533 -11.91 -9.87 4.24
CA LEU A 533 -11.97 -9.21 5.54
C LEU A 533 -13.41 -9.11 6.00
N TRP A 534 -13.70 -9.58 7.20
CA TRP A 534 -15.00 -9.43 7.84
C TRP A 534 -14.86 -8.68 9.17
N SER A 535 -15.90 -7.93 9.52
CA SER A 535 -16.06 -7.26 10.79
C SER A 535 -17.47 -7.56 11.30
N ILE A 536 -17.55 -8.44 12.30
CA ILE A 536 -18.81 -9.10 12.66
C ILE A 536 -19.09 -9.06 14.15
N ASP A 537 -20.37 -8.98 14.44
CA ASP A 537 -20.99 -9.33 15.70
C ASP A 537 -22.00 -10.48 15.45
N GLN A 538 -22.71 -10.92 16.50
CA GLN A 538 -23.69 -11.99 16.38
C GLN A 538 -24.87 -11.65 15.44
N ASP A 539 -25.43 -10.45 15.54
CA ASP A 539 -26.58 -10.02 14.72
C ASP A 539 -26.19 -9.92 13.25
N ARG A 540 -24.99 -9.42 12.97
CA ARG A 540 -24.42 -9.31 11.62
C ARG A 540 -24.25 -10.68 10.99
N TRP A 541 -23.68 -11.62 11.74
CA TRP A 541 -23.55 -13.01 11.29
C TRP A 541 -24.92 -13.61 11.00
N GLU A 542 -25.88 -13.51 11.91
CA GLU A 542 -27.21 -14.09 11.74
C GLU A 542 -27.99 -13.49 10.57
N SER A 543 -27.77 -12.21 10.28
CA SER A 543 -28.40 -11.52 9.14
C SER A 543 -27.86 -11.98 7.78
N PHE A 544 -26.63 -12.49 7.72
CA PHE A 544 -25.92 -12.79 6.46
C PHE A 544 -25.20 -14.15 6.47
N GLU A 545 -25.60 -15.09 7.34
CA GLU A 545 -24.87 -16.35 7.58
C GLU A 545 -24.60 -17.12 6.29
N SER A 546 -25.62 -17.28 5.43
CA SER A 546 -25.45 -17.96 4.14
C SER A 546 -24.44 -17.27 3.23
N THR A 547 -24.44 -15.94 3.21
CA THR A 547 -23.52 -15.14 2.38
C THR A 547 -22.10 -15.22 2.90
N PHE A 548 -21.90 -15.20 4.23
CA PHE A 548 -20.59 -15.41 4.84
C PHE A 548 -20.03 -16.80 4.51
N VAL A 549 -20.84 -17.85 4.66
CA VAL A 549 -20.43 -19.22 4.35
C VAL A 549 -20.10 -19.38 2.87
N GLU A 550 -20.93 -18.84 1.97
CA GLU A 550 -20.68 -18.86 0.53
C GLU A 550 -19.40 -18.12 0.14
N SER A 551 -19.17 -16.94 0.73
CA SER A 551 -17.95 -16.14 0.54
C SER A 551 -16.70 -16.94 0.97
N TYR A 552 -16.75 -17.56 2.15
CA TYR A 552 -15.66 -18.42 2.63
C TYR A 552 -15.39 -19.59 1.68
N GLN A 553 -16.43 -20.34 1.29
CA GLN A 553 -16.31 -21.53 0.45
C GLN A 553 -15.73 -21.22 -0.93
N ARG A 554 -16.01 -20.03 -1.47
CA ARG A 554 -15.48 -19.58 -2.77
C ARG A 554 -14.03 -19.13 -2.70
N VAL A 555 -13.69 -18.33 -1.69
CA VAL A 555 -12.41 -17.60 -1.65
C VAL A 555 -11.32 -18.38 -0.91
N CYS A 556 -11.62 -18.86 0.30
CA CYS A 556 -10.60 -19.34 1.23
C CYS A 556 -9.91 -20.65 0.79
N PRO A 557 -10.63 -21.68 0.29
CA PRO A 557 -9.99 -22.88 -0.24
C PRO A 557 -9.05 -22.59 -1.41
N TRP A 558 -9.44 -21.69 -2.32
CA TRP A 558 -8.60 -21.27 -3.43
C TRP A 558 -7.34 -20.55 -2.93
N LEU A 559 -7.51 -19.54 -2.07
CA LEU A 559 -6.40 -18.78 -1.48
C LEU A 559 -5.37 -19.71 -0.83
N GLN A 560 -5.83 -20.72 -0.07
CA GLN A 560 -4.95 -21.70 0.58
C GLN A 560 -4.01 -22.41 -0.42
N GLN A 561 -4.46 -22.63 -1.66
CA GLN A 561 -3.66 -23.33 -2.66
C GLN A 561 -2.55 -22.47 -3.29
N ILE A 562 -2.67 -21.14 -3.20
CA ILE A 562 -1.82 -20.19 -3.92
C ILE A 562 -1.03 -19.26 -3.00
N CYS A 563 -1.27 -19.21 -1.69
CA CYS A 563 -0.59 -18.26 -0.79
C CYS A 563 0.94 -18.21 -0.88
N TYR A 564 1.61 -19.30 -1.28
CA TYR A 564 3.07 -19.32 -1.42
C TYR A 564 3.57 -19.03 -2.84
N ASP A 565 2.64 -18.87 -3.79
CA ASP A 565 2.97 -18.71 -5.19
C ASP A 565 3.24 -17.25 -5.52
N GLU A 566 4.22 -17.01 -6.38
CA GLU A 566 4.30 -15.71 -7.03
C GLU A 566 3.11 -15.56 -7.99
N LEU A 567 2.40 -14.42 -7.95
CA LEU A 567 1.46 -14.05 -9.00
C LEU A 567 2.26 -13.66 -10.25
N LEU A 568 2.43 -14.57 -11.21
CA LEU A 568 3.30 -14.38 -12.38
C LEU A 568 2.74 -13.39 -13.40
N SER A 569 1.42 -13.44 -13.64
CA SER A 569 0.79 -12.55 -14.62
C SER A 569 -0.66 -12.26 -14.30
N HIS A 570 -1.12 -11.11 -14.78
CA HIS A 570 -2.52 -10.72 -14.87
C HIS A 570 -2.80 -10.27 -16.31
N ARG A 571 -3.97 -10.61 -16.87
CA ARG A 571 -4.40 -10.11 -18.18
C ARG A 571 -5.91 -9.91 -18.27
N PHE A 572 -6.31 -8.92 -19.07
CA PHE A 572 -7.68 -8.80 -19.55
C PHE A 572 -7.89 -9.79 -20.69
N VAL A 573 -8.89 -10.65 -20.56
CA VAL A 573 -9.20 -11.72 -21.52
C VAL A 573 -10.24 -11.25 -22.53
N SER A 574 -11.26 -10.52 -22.08
CA SER A 574 -12.28 -9.94 -22.94
C SER A 574 -11.95 -8.50 -23.35
N GLU A 575 -12.41 -8.08 -24.53
CA GLU A 575 -12.20 -6.72 -25.05
C GLU A 575 -12.81 -5.63 -24.14
N ASP A 576 -13.95 -5.95 -23.51
CA ASP A 576 -14.62 -5.08 -22.53
C ASP A 576 -13.99 -5.12 -21.13
N ARG A 577 -12.94 -5.93 -20.94
CA ARG A 577 -12.18 -6.13 -19.69
C ARG A 577 -12.98 -6.71 -18.51
N HIS A 578 -14.20 -7.16 -18.74
CA HIS A 578 -15.00 -7.84 -17.72
C HIS A 578 -14.50 -9.24 -17.37
N VAL A 579 -13.72 -9.87 -18.26
CA VAL A 579 -13.10 -11.17 -18.00
C VAL A 579 -11.60 -11.01 -17.85
N GLN A 580 -11.06 -11.52 -16.75
CA GLN A 580 -9.66 -11.37 -16.37
C GLN A 580 -9.08 -12.71 -15.93
N GLU A 581 -7.78 -12.90 -16.17
CA GLU A 581 -7.04 -14.08 -15.73
C GLU A 581 -5.82 -13.69 -14.90
N THR A 582 -5.56 -14.46 -13.84
CA THR A 582 -4.28 -14.52 -13.15
C THR A 582 -3.63 -15.90 -13.24
N LEU A 583 -2.29 -15.93 -13.29
CA LEU A 583 -1.47 -17.15 -13.31
C LEU A 583 -0.46 -17.10 -12.17
N PHE A 584 -0.39 -18.18 -11.40
CA PHE A 584 0.48 -18.34 -10.24
C PHE A 584 1.68 -19.23 -10.56
N SER A 585 2.77 -19.13 -9.78
CA SER A 585 4.00 -19.88 -10.01
C SER A 585 3.88 -21.40 -9.96
N SER A 586 2.84 -21.93 -9.31
CA SER A 586 2.52 -23.36 -9.33
C SER A 586 1.90 -23.84 -10.64
N GLY A 587 1.55 -22.93 -11.54
CA GLY A 587 0.80 -23.22 -12.77
C GLY A 587 -0.71 -23.05 -12.61
N LYS A 588 -1.21 -22.87 -11.38
CA LYS A 588 -2.62 -22.61 -11.11
C LYS A 588 -3.06 -21.28 -11.71
N ARG A 589 -4.29 -21.22 -12.22
CA ARG A 589 -4.87 -20.01 -12.81
C ARG A 589 -6.30 -19.78 -12.33
N ALA A 590 -6.67 -18.52 -12.18
CA ALA A 590 -8.05 -18.10 -11.95
C ALA A 590 -8.52 -17.23 -13.11
N ILE A 591 -9.69 -17.55 -13.66
CA ILE A 591 -10.36 -16.75 -14.66
C ILE A 591 -11.68 -16.28 -14.06
N VAL A 592 -11.88 -14.96 -14.01
CA VAL A 592 -13.03 -14.32 -13.38
C VAL A 592 -13.82 -13.54 -14.40
N ASN A 593 -15.15 -13.65 -14.37
CA ASN A 593 -16.08 -12.89 -15.19
C ASN A 593 -16.91 -11.95 -14.31
N PHE A 594 -16.60 -10.66 -14.33
CA PHE A 594 -17.34 -9.61 -13.64
C PHE A 594 -18.63 -9.19 -14.37
N GLY A 595 -18.78 -9.60 -15.64
CA GLY A 595 -19.88 -9.20 -16.50
C GLY A 595 -21.19 -9.92 -16.20
N ASP A 596 -22.27 -9.39 -16.79
CA ASP A 596 -23.64 -9.92 -16.65
C ASP A 596 -24.02 -10.95 -17.74
N LYS A 597 -23.04 -11.40 -18.53
CA LYS A 597 -23.21 -12.41 -19.59
C LYS A 597 -22.19 -13.52 -19.42
N HIS A 598 -22.56 -14.74 -19.80
CA HIS A 598 -21.60 -15.83 -19.85
C HIS A 598 -20.50 -15.50 -20.86
N TYR A 599 -19.28 -15.93 -20.56
CA TYR A 599 -18.14 -15.78 -21.45
C TYR A 599 -17.59 -17.15 -21.82
N ARG A 600 -17.34 -17.39 -23.10
CA ARG A 600 -16.71 -18.62 -23.56
C ARG A 600 -15.20 -18.44 -23.53
N TYR A 601 -14.54 -19.13 -22.60
CA TYR A 601 -13.08 -19.15 -22.49
C TYR A 601 -12.58 -20.51 -22.94
N GLU A 602 -11.87 -20.55 -24.08
CA GLU A 602 -11.46 -21.81 -24.71
C GLU A 602 -12.69 -22.74 -24.94
N GLU A 603 -12.72 -23.91 -24.31
CA GLU A 603 -13.83 -24.87 -24.38
C GLU A 603 -14.84 -24.72 -23.23
N GLU A 604 -14.59 -23.83 -22.27
CA GLU A 604 -15.36 -23.66 -21.04
C GLU A 604 -16.28 -22.44 -21.08
N ILE A 605 -17.31 -22.46 -20.24
CA ILE A 605 -18.22 -21.34 -20.04
C ILE A 605 -18.00 -20.80 -18.63
N ILE A 606 -17.64 -19.52 -18.55
CA ILE A 606 -17.55 -18.78 -17.30
C ILE A 606 -18.87 -18.03 -17.13
N GLU A 607 -19.67 -18.47 -16.17
CA GLU A 607 -20.97 -17.87 -15.87
C GLU A 607 -20.84 -16.37 -15.49
N PRO A 608 -21.90 -15.56 -15.70
CA PRO A 608 -21.94 -14.19 -15.23
C PRO A 608 -21.60 -14.10 -13.74
N ARG A 609 -20.77 -13.12 -13.35
CA ARG A 609 -20.36 -12.93 -11.94
C ARG A 609 -19.78 -14.21 -11.32
N GLY A 610 -19.15 -15.01 -12.16
CA GLY A 610 -18.59 -16.31 -11.84
C GLY A 610 -17.09 -16.36 -12.06
N PHE A 611 -16.52 -17.52 -11.78
CA PHE A 611 -15.10 -17.77 -11.95
C PHE A 611 -14.86 -19.26 -12.24
N VAL A 612 -13.68 -19.55 -12.79
CA VAL A 612 -13.14 -20.90 -12.93
C VAL A 612 -11.69 -20.88 -12.44
N ILE A 613 -11.28 -21.91 -11.70
CA ILE A 613 -9.91 -22.11 -11.22
C ILE A 613 -9.35 -23.41 -11.76
N HIS A 614 -8.12 -23.42 -12.25
CA HIS A 614 -7.44 -24.63 -12.73
C HIS A 614 -6.28 -24.95 -11.80
N GLU A 615 -6.15 -26.24 -11.47
CA GLU A 615 -5.14 -26.80 -10.58
C GLU A 615 -3.90 -27.31 -11.32
#